data_AF-A0A7J8LH81-F1
#
_entry.id   AF-A0A7J8LH81-F1
#
_cell.length_a   1.000
_cell.length_b   1.000
_cell.length_c   1.000
_cell.angle_alpha   90.00
_cell.angle_beta   90.00
_cell.angle_gamma   90.00
#
_symmetry.space_group_name_H-M   'P 1'
#
loop_
_entity.id
_entity.type
_entity.pdbx_description
1 polymer ?
#
loop_
_entity_poly.entity_id
_entity_poly.type
_entity_poly.pdbx_seq_one_letter_code
_entity_poly.pdbx_strand_id
1 'polypeptide(L)'
;MFAGIGCAIQIFRKEPFFYGHDNYDQLVKIAKVLGTDELNAYLNKYGIELDPHLLFLVGRHSHKPWTKFINAENQHLALPEAIDFLDKLLRYDHLERLTAKEAMVNLFIFMNISKNTGHIEQP
;
A
#
# COMPACT_ATOMS: atom_id res chain seq x y z
N MET A 1 -8.45 -0.99 7.31
CA MET A 1 -8.12 -0.27 6.06
C MET A 1 -7.35 1.03 6.33
N PHE A 2 -7.72 1.84 7.34
CA PHE A 2 -7.06 3.13 7.63
C PHE A 2 -5.56 3.06 8.01
N ALA A 3 -5.09 1.99 8.68
CA ALA A 3 -3.69 1.87 9.10
C ALA A 3 -2.68 1.73 7.93
N GLY A 4 -3.04 1.03 6.86
CA GLY A 4 -2.15 0.82 5.70
C GLY A 4 -1.97 2.06 4.84
N ILE A 5 -3.03 2.87 4.70
CA ILE A 5 -2.98 4.12 3.94
C ILE A 5 -2.08 5.15 4.64
N GLY A 6 -2.14 5.24 5.98
CA GLY A 6 -1.24 6.11 6.75
C GLY A 6 0.23 5.76 6.58
N CYS A 7 0.57 4.46 6.57
CA CYS A 7 1.95 4.02 6.34
C CYS A 7 2.43 4.33 4.91
N ALA A 8 1.57 4.14 3.90
CA ALA A 8 1.88 4.50 2.51
C ALA A 8 2.19 6.00 2.36
N ILE A 9 1.39 6.85 3.02
CA ILE A 9 1.56 8.31 3.01
C ILE A 9 2.88 8.69 3.68
N GLN A 10 3.21 8.11 4.83
CA GLN A 10 4.46 8.40 5.54
C GLN A 10 5.70 7.98 4.73
N ILE A 11 5.66 6.78 4.13
CA ILE A 11 6.79 6.23 3.37
C ILE A 11 6.98 6.97 2.05
N PHE A 12 5.91 7.20 1.27
CA PHE A 12 6.03 7.80 -0.06
C PHE A 12 5.85 9.31 -0.09
N ARG A 13 5.50 9.94 1.04
CA ARG A 13 5.19 11.38 1.16
C ARG A 13 4.18 11.88 0.12
N LYS A 14 3.19 11.05 -0.16
CA LYS A 14 2.13 11.34 -1.14
C LYS A 14 0.77 11.25 -0.47
N GLU A 15 0.18 12.41 -0.19
CA GLU A 15 -1.13 12.51 0.45
C GLU A 15 -2.18 13.11 -0.51
N PRO A 16 -3.30 12.42 -0.75
CA PRO A 16 -3.56 11.00 -0.43
C PRO A 16 -2.89 10.05 -1.43
N PHE A 17 -2.45 8.88 -0.96
CA PHE A 17 -1.72 7.92 -1.81
C PHE A 17 -2.61 7.36 -2.93
N PHE A 18 -3.87 7.08 -2.62
CA PHE A 18 -4.94 6.77 -3.57
C PHE A 18 -5.95 7.92 -3.56
N TYR A 19 -6.00 8.70 -4.65
CA TYR A 19 -6.92 9.82 -4.80
C TYR A 19 -8.04 9.47 -5.78
N GLY A 20 -9.12 8.89 -5.25
CA GLY A 20 -10.38 8.70 -5.95
C GLY A 20 -11.36 9.81 -5.65
N HIS A 21 -12.13 10.23 -6.65
CA HIS A 21 -13.18 11.25 -6.49
C HIS A 21 -14.48 10.69 -5.87
N ASP A 22 -14.68 9.37 -5.99
CA ASP A 22 -15.77 8.60 -5.38
C ASP A 22 -15.30 7.16 -5.09
N ASN A 23 -16.20 6.31 -4.59
CA ASN A 23 -15.88 4.93 -4.25
C ASN A 23 -15.45 4.07 -5.46
N TYR A 24 -16.02 4.34 -6.64
CA TYR A 24 -15.70 3.62 -7.88
C TYR A 24 -14.30 4.03 -8.38
N ASP A 25 -14.03 5.34 -8.45
CA ASP A 25 -12.71 5.86 -8.84
C ASP A 25 -11.64 5.43 -7.82
N GLN A 26 -11.96 5.36 -6.53
CA GLN A 26 -11.04 4.86 -5.50
C GLN A 26 -10.59 3.42 -5.79
N LEU A 27 -11.53 2.52 -6.15
CA LEU A 27 -11.19 1.15 -6.53
C LEU A 27 -10.30 1.13 -7.78
N VAL A 28 -10.60 1.97 -8.77
CA VAL A 28 -9.78 2.11 -9.98
C VAL A 28 -8.35 2.56 -9.65
N LYS A 29 -8.16 3.51 -8.73
CA LYS A 29 -6.81 3.93 -8.30
C LYS A 29 -6.05 2.81 -7.62
N ILE A 30 -6.72 2.02 -6.77
CA ILE A 30 -6.12 0.87 -6.10
C ILE A 30 -5.73 -0.19 -7.13
N ALA A 31 -6.62 -0.56 -8.05
CA ALA A 31 -6.38 -1.51 -9.12
C ALA A 31 -5.26 -1.10 -10.08
N LYS A 32 -5.05 0.21 -10.29
CA LYS A 32 -3.92 0.74 -11.06
C LYS A 32 -2.55 0.55 -10.41
N VAL A 33 -2.50 0.20 -9.11
CA VAL A 33 -1.26 -0.01 -8.35
C VAL A 33 -1.10 -1.48 -8.00
N LEU A 34 -2.09 -2.09 -7.35
CA LEU A 34 -2.05 -3.50 -6.96
C LEU A 34 -2.25 -4.44 -8.16
N GLY A 35 -2.82 -3.93 -9.25
CA GLY A 35 -3.11 -4.72 -10.42
C GLY A 35 -4.48 -5.41 -10.35
N THR A 36 -4.96 -5.84 -11.50
CA THR A 36 -6.31 -6.39 -11.66
C THR A 36 -6.34 -7.91 -11.53
N ASP A 37 -5.20 -8.57 -11.69
CA ASP A 37 -5.13 -10.04 -11.60
C ASP A 37 -5.41 -10.51 -10.16
N GLU A 38 -4.83 -9.85 -9.15
CA GLU A 38 -5.11 -10.12 -7.73
C GLU A 38 -6.54 -9.72 -7.33
N LEU A 39 -7.07 -8.61 -7.89
CA LEU A 39 -8.47 -8.22 -7.70
C LEU A 39 -9.40 -9.32 -8.22
N ASN A 40 -9.17 -9.83 -9.43
CA ASN A 40 -9.97 -10.91 -10.01
C ASN A 40 -9.87 -12.19 -9.19
N ALA A 41 -8.68 -12.55 -8.70
CA ALA A 41 -8.51 -13.69 -7.81
C ALA A 41 -9.33 -13.53 -6.52
N TYR A 42 -9.31 -12.35 -5.92
CA TYR A 42 -10.11 -12.03 -4.74
C TYR A 42 -11.62 -12.15 -5.00
N LEU A 43 -12.12 -11.55 -6.10
CA LEU A 43 -13.54 -11.62 -6.47
C LEU A 43 -14.00 -13.06 -6.67
N ASN A 44 -13.21 -13.86 -7.39
CA ASN A 44 -13.49 -15.28 -7.62
C ASN A 44 -13.46 -16.09 -6.32
N LYS A 45 -12.51 -15.82 -5.43
CA LYS A 45 -12.38 -16.53 -4.15
C LYS A 45 -13.60 -16.35 -3.25
N TYR A 46 -14.19 -15.15 -3.24
CA TYR A 46 -15.34 -14.82 -2.40
C TYR A 46 -16.68 -14.82 -3.14
N GLY A 47 -16.70 -15.13 -4.43
CA GLY A 47 -17.92 -15.09 -5.25
C GLY A 47 -18.54 -13.70 -5.34
N ILE A 48 -17.72 -12.65 -5.35
CA ILE A 48 -18.18 -11.25 -5.39
C ILE A 48 -18.34 -10.84 -6.86
N GLU A 49 -19.55 -10.46 -7.25
CA GLU A 49 -19.81 -9.88 -8.56
C GLU A 49 -19.63 -8.37 -8.52
N LEU A 50 -18.81 -7.85 -9.44
CA LEU A 50 -18.63 -6.42 -9.65
C LEU A 50 -19.58 -5.92 -10.73
N ASP A 51 -20.07 -4.70 -10.54
CA ASP A 51 -20.86 -4.03 -11.54
C ASP A 51 -20.08 -3.96 -12.89
N PRO A 52 -20.70 -4.35 -14.02
CA PRO A 52 -20.03 -4.35 -15.32
C PRO A 52 -19.42 -2.99 -15.72
N HIS A 53 -20.03 -1.88 -15.29
CA HIS A 53 -19.48 -0.54 -15.51
C HIS A 53 -18.17 -0.34 -14.75
N LEU A 54 -18.09 -0.82 -13.51
CA LEU A 54 -16.87 -0.72 -12.70
C LEU A 54 -15.78 -1.64 -13.23
N LEU A 55 -16.13 -2.83 -13.70
CA LEU A 55 -15.20 -3.75 -14.37
C LEU A 55 -14.58 -3.11 -15.62
N PHE A 56 -15.41 -2.42 -16.41
CA PHE A 56 -14.95 -1.65 -17.57
C PHE A 56 -14.04 -0.47 -17.16
N LEU A 57 -14.40 0.29 -16.12
CA LEU A 57 -13.61 1.41 -15.62
C LEU A 57 -12.25 0.99 -15.04
N VAL A 58 -12.21 -0.16 -14.35
CA VAL A 58 -10.98 -0.72 -13.78
C VAL A 58 -10.05 -1.20 -14.89
N GLY A 59 -10.59 -1.81 -15.95
CA GLY A 59 -9.80 -2.31 -17.07
C GLY A 59 -8.82 -3.41 -16.64
N ARG A 60 -7.66 -3.46 -17.31
CA ARG A 60 -6.58 -4.42 -16.99
C ARG A 60 -5.29 -3.68 -16.64
N HIS A 61 -4.75 -3.96 -15.48
CA HIS A 61 -3.53 -3.35 -14.97
C HIS A 61 -2.61 -4.39 -14.34
N SER A 62 -1.32 -4.31 -14.65
CA SER A 62 -0.30 -5.11 -13.97
C SER A 62 0.06 -4.49 -12.62
N HIS A 63 0.42 -5.33 -11.65
CA HIS A 63 0.95 -4.88 -10.37
C HIS A 63 2.17 -3.97 -10.59
N LYS A 64 2.17 -2.81 -9.92
CA LYS A 64 3.28 -1.86 -9.99
C LYS A 64 4.22 -2.10 -8.83
N PRO A 65 5.52 -2.31 -9.07
CA PRO A 65 6.47 -2.45 -7.98
C PRO A 65 6.53 -1.15 -7.16
N TRP A 66 6.57 -1.28 -5.84
CA TRP A 66 6.64 -0.17 -4.89
C TRP A 66 7.83 0.77 -5.13
N THR A 67 8.92 0.22 -5.69
CA THR A 67 10.13 0.98 -6.09
C THR A 67 9.84 2.11 -7.07
N LYS A 68 8.76 2.02 -7.85
CA LYS A 68 8.34 3.07 -8.80
C LYS A 68 7.84 4.34 -8.09
N PHE A 69 7.47 4.26 -6.82
CA PHE A 69 7.01 5.40 -6.02
C PHE A 69 8.14 6.01 -5.16
N ILE A 70 9.35 5.43 -5.23
CA ILE A 70 10.53 5.95 -4.53
C ILE A 70 11.14 7.07 -5.36
N ASN A 71 11.45 8.18 -4.69
CA ASN A 71 12.14 9.35 -5.25
C ASN A 71 13.23 9.82 -4.27
N ALA A 72 14.05 10.80 -4.68
CA ALA A 72 15.15 11.30 -3.87
C ALA A 72 14.69 11.87 -2.50
N GLU A 73 13.45 12.35 -2.41
CA GLU A 73 12.90 12.94 -1.18
C GLU A 73 12.41 11.89 -0.18
N ASN A 74 12.03 10.70 -0.63
CA ASN A 74 11.44 9.65 0.21
C ASN A 74 12.29 8.37 0.32
N GLN A 75 13.41 8.29 -0.42
CA GLN A 75 14.30 7.12 -0.45
C GLN A 75 14.81 6.72 0.94
N HIS A 76 15.04 7.68 1.83
CA HIS A 76 15.47 7.41 3.21
C HIS A 76 14.37 6.80 4.10
N LEU A 77 13.10 6.91 3.69
CA LEU A 77 11.95 6.33 4.39
C LEU A 77 11.48 5.02 3.73
N ALA A 78 11.75 4.86 2.44
CA ALA A 78 11.43 3.66 1.65
C ALA A 78 12.44 2.52 1.88
N LEU A 79 12.68 2.18 3.15
CA LEU A 79 13.49 1.03 3.54
C LEU A 79 12.84 -0.27 3.03
N PRO A 80 13.64 -1.30 2.66
CA PRO A 80 13.10 -2.59 2.19
C PRO A 80 12.07 -3.20 3.15
N GLU A 81 12.31 -3.09 4.46
CA GLU A 81 11.41 -3.56 5.51
C GLU A 81 10.10 -2.77 5.54
N ALA A 82 10.17 -1.45 5.32
CA ALA A 82 9.00 -0.58 5.27
C ALA A 82 8.14 -0.88 4.02
N ILE A 83 8.78 -1.18 2.89
CA ILE A 83 8.10 -1.58 1.65
C ILE A 83 7.45 -2.95 1.80
N ASP A 84 8.17 -3.95 2.35
CA ASP A 84 7.63 -5.29 2.62
C ASP A 84 6.44 -5.23 3.60
N PHE A 85 6.57 -4.41 4.64
CA PHE A 85 5.47 -4.15 5.57
C PHE A 85 4.25 -3.55 4.88
N LEU A 86 4.46 -2.57 4.00
CA LEU A 86 3.40 -1.93 3.24
C LEU A 86 2.71 -2.91 2.28
N ASP A 87 3.48 -3.76 1.60
CA ASP A 87 2.99 -4.77 0.68
C ASP A 87 2.03 -5.76 1.37
N LYS A 88 2.36 -6.16 2.60
CA LYS A 88 1.51 -7.04 3.42
C LYS A 88 0.28 -6.35 4.00
N LEU A 89 0.28 -5.02 4.08
CA LEU A 89 -0.89 -4.25 4.51
C LEU A 89 -1.86 -3.95 3.36
N LEU A 90 -1.34 -3.71 2.16
CA LEU A 90 -2.11 -3.33 0.97
C LEU A 90 -2.43 -4.55 0.10
N ARG A 91 -3.18 -5.50 0.65
CA ARG A 91 -3.71 -6.67 -0.07
C ARG A 91 -5.20 -6.59 -0.32
N TYR A 92 -5.67 -7.15 -1.44
CA TYR A 92 -7.10 -7.30 -1.70
C TYR A 92 -7.75 -8.24 -0.68
N ASP A 93 -7.15 -9.42 -0.50
CA ASP A 93 -7.60 -10.40 0.46
C ASP A 93 -7.45 -9.87 1.88
N HIS A 94 -8.58 -9.74 2.57
CA HIS A 94 -8.63 -9.22 3.93
C HIS A 94 -8.09 -10.21 4.96
N LEU A 95 -8.01 -11.51 4.65
CA LEU A 95 -7.42 -12.52 5.53
C LEU A 95 -5.90 -12.54 5.43
N GLU A 96 -5.34 -12.11 4.31
CA GLU A 96 -3.88 -11.99 4.10
C GLU A 96 -3.32 -10.65 4.59
N ARG A 97 -4.19 -9.69 4.91
CA ARG A 97 -3.76 -8.42 5.49
C ARG A 97 -3.16 -8.64 6.86
N LEU A 98 -1.97 -8.06 7.07
CA LEU A 98 -1.34 -8.03 8.38
C LEU A 98 -2.30 -7.46 9.43
N THR A 99 -2.46 -8.17 10.54
CA THR A 99 -3.38 -7.74 11.60
C THR A 99 -2.83 -6.51 12.33
N ALA A 100 -3.69 -5.71 12.97
CA ALA A 100 -3.28 -4.53 13.71
C ALA A 100 -2.18 -4.81 14.75
N LYS A 101 -2.19 -6.02 15.35
CA LYS A 101 -1.19 -6.45 16.34
C LYS A 101 0.20 -6.63 15.73
N GLU A 102 0.29 -7.28 14.58
CA GLU A 102 1.55 -7.48 13.85
C GLU A 102 2.05 -6.16 13.23
N ALA A 103 1.10 -5.29 12.86
CA ALA A 103 1.39 -3.95 12.36
C ALA A 103 2.00 -3.03 13.41
N MET A 104 1.54 -3.10 14.66
CA MET A 104 2.11 -2.31 15.77
C MET A 104 3.56 -2.71 16.09
N VAL A 105 3.90 -3.99 15.98
CA VAL A 105 5.28 -4.47 16.21
C VAL A 105 6.22 -3.96 15.11
N ASN A 106 5.81 -4.05 13.84
CA ASN A 106 6.60 -3.52 12.72
C ASN A 106 6.73 -1.99 12.78
N LEU A 107 5.66 -1.27 13.12
CA LEU A 107 5.69 0.18 13.27
C LEU A 107 6.61 0.62 14.42
N PHE A 108 6.61 -0.12 15.53
CA PHE A 108 7.53 0.12 16.64
C PHE A 108 8.99 -0.09 16.22
N ILE A 109 9.28 -1.14 15.45
CA ILE A 109 10.63 -1.37 14.91
C ILE A 109 11.03 -0.24 13.96
N PHE A 110 10.16 0.14 13.03
CA PHE A 110 10.41 1.24 12.08
C PHE A 110 10.66 2.58 12.80
N MET A 111 9.85 2.92 13.81
CA MET A 111 10.05 4.13 14.60
C MET A 111 11.36 4.12 15.40
N ASN A 112 11.79 2.95 15.89
CA ASN A 112 13.08 2.84 16.58
C ASN A 112 14.26 2.96 15.60
N ILE A 113 14.16 2.39 14.39
CA ILE A 113 15.19 2.54 13.35
C ILE A 113 15.32 4.01 12.93
N SER A 114 14.21 4.70 12.67
CA SER A 114 14.21 6.13 12.30
C SER A 114 14.72 7.05 13.42
N LYS A 115 14.65 6.62 14.69
CA LYS A 115 15.23 7.37 15.82
C LYS A 115 16.72 7.09 16.00
N ASN A 116 17.18 5.87 15.71
CA ASN A 116 18.59 5.49 15.85
C ASN A 116 19.47 6.00 14.70
N THR A 117 18.91 6.27 13.52
CA THR A 117 19.63 6.92 12.41
C THR A 117 19.81 8.43 12.62
N GLY A 118 19.28 9.01 13.70
CA GLY A 118 19.53 10.40 14.12
C GLY A 118 20.77 10.59 15.01
N HIS A 119 21.54 9.54 15.28
CA HIS A 119 22.74 9.61 16.14
C HIS A 119 23.99 9.00 15.49
N ILE A 120 24.24 9.33 14.23
CA ILE A 120 25.56 9.14 13.62
C ILE A 120 26.05 10.48 13.04
N GLU A 121 26.97 11.06 13.81
CA GLU A 121 28.01 12.03 13.47
C GLU A 121 27.60 13.47 13.07
N GLN A 122 27.87 14.40 13.99
CA GLN A 122 28.65 15.58 13.63
C GLN A 122 29.90 15.63 14.54
N PRO A 123 31.09 15.95 14.00
CA PRO A 123 32.34 16.04 14.76
C PRO A 123 32.35 17.19 15.78
#